data_AF-A0A0D3A6F3-F1
#
_entry.id   AF-A0A0D3A6F3-F1
#
_cell.length_a   1.000
_cell.length_b   1.000
_cell.length_c   1.000
_cell.angle_alpha   90.00
_cell.angle_beta   90.00
_cell.angle_gamma   90.00
#
_symmetry.space_group_name_H-M   'P 1'
#
loop_
_entity.id
_entity.type
_entity.pdbx_description
1 polymer ?
#
loop_
_entity_poly.entity_id
_entity_poly.type
_entity_poly.pdbx_seq_one_letter_code
_entity_poly.pdbx_strand_id
1 'polypeptide(L)'
;MEDDFIDPRKPRKKTNITNLHHYQVNCFYTVLDMELQEFNGRFNEVNSELLVCRSALSPTASFCEFDKEKLLRLAKFYPEDFSVMECISLKQQLDIYIDNVRGDERFADLKHLGDLSRLMVETKKHLSQPLVYRLLKLSLT
;
A
#
# COMPACT_ATOMS: atom_id res chain seq x y z
N MET A 1 -0.68 -42.88 -3.08
CA MET A 1 -1.13 -41.66 -2.36
C MET A 1 -2.18 -41.97 -1.30
N GLU A 2 -2.97 -43.02 -1.49
CA GLU A 2 -3.91 -43.53 -0.47
C GLU A 2 -3.23 -44.38 0.60
N ASP A 3 -1.97 -44.78 0.39
CA ASP A 3 -1.18 -45.55 1.35
C ASP A 3 -1.02 -44.78 2.68
N ASP A 4 -0.92 -45.53 3.77
CA ASP A 4 -0.66 -44.97 5.10
C ASP A 4 0.64 -44.16 5.11
N PHE A 5 0.56 -42.96 5.70
CA PHE A 5 1.73 -42.11 5.93
C PHE A 5 2.58 -42.66 7.08
N ILE A 6 3.88 -42.81 6.85
CA ILE A 6 4.84 -43.26 7.86
C ILE A 6 5.66 -42.05 8.34
N ASP A 7 5.55 -41.70 9.63
CA ASP A 7 6.36 -40.65 10.24
C ASP A 7 7.82 -41.14 10.41
N PRO A 8 8.81 -40.50 9.75
CA PRO A 8 10.22 -40.89 9.85
C PRO A 8 10.77 -40.82 11.28
N ARG A 9 10.20 -39.97 12.14
CA ARG A 9 10.61 -39.83 13.54
C ARG A 9 10.07 -40.94 14.42
N LYS A 10 8.99 -41.62 13.99
CA LYS A 10 8.31 -42.71 14.72
C LYS A 10 7.80 -43.78 13.76
N PRO A 11 8.68 -44.51 13.03
CA PRO A 11 8.28 -45.39 11.93
C PRO A 11 7.45 -46.60 12.36
N ARG A 12 7.51 -46.98 13.65
CA ARG A 12 6.73 -48.09 14.22
C ARG A 12 5.32 -47.69 14.67
N LYS A 13 5.01 -46.38 14.71
CA LYS A 13 3.71 -45.87 15.15
C LYS A 13 2.78 -45.74 13.95
N LYS A 14 1.61 -46.40 13.99
CA LYS A 14 0.56 -46.18 12.99
C LYS A 14 -0.03 -44.79 13.17
N THR A 15 -0.03 -44.01 12.08
CA THR A 15 -0.58 -42.65 12.04
C THR A 15 -2.07 -42.65 11.65
N ASN A 16 -2.54 -43.72 11.01
CA ASN A 16 -3.91 -43.88 10.48
C ASN A 16 -4.34 -42.72 9.55
N ILE A 17 -3.39 -42.03 8.93
CA ILE A 17 -3.65 -41.00 7.91
C ILE A 17 -2.97 -41.42 6.62
N THR A 18 -3.59 -41.10 5.49
CA THR A 18 -3.00 -41.38 4.17
C THR A 18 -1.89 -40.38 3.85
N ASN A 19 -0.99 -40.74 2.93
CA ASN A 19 0.00 -39.82 2.38
C ASN A 19 -0.65 -38.56 1.79
N LEU A 20 -1.79 -38.71 1.09
CA LEU A 20 -2.56 -37.59 0.55
C LEU A 20 -2.98 -36.62 1.67
N HIS A 21 -3.56 -37.13 2.76
CA HIS A 21 -3.96 -36.30 3.89
C HIS A 21 -2.76 -35.58 4.52
N HIS A 22 -1.64 -36.28 4.74
CA HIS A 22 -0.45 -35.66 5.31
C HIS A 22 0.04 -34.47 4.49
N TYR A 23 0.27 -34.65 3.19
CA TYR A 23 0.79 -33.58 2.35
C TYR A 23 -0.23 -32.47 2.11
N GLN A 24 -1.51 -32.79 1.91
CA GLN A 24 -2.53 -31.78 1.63
C GLN A 24 -2.93 -31.00 2.88
N VAL A 25 -3.23 -31.68 3.99
CA VAL A 25 -3.77 -31.05 5.20
C VAL A 25 -2.65 -30.61 6.14
N ASN A 26 -1.75 -31.52 6.51
CA ASN A 26 -0.76 -31.24 7.54
C ASN A 26 0.44 -30.43 7.03
N CYS A 27 0.69 -30.43 5.72
CA CYS A 27 1.73 -29.59 5.12
C CYS A 27 1.11 -28.40 4.39
N PHE A 28 0.39 -28.64 3.29
CA PHE A 28 0.00 -27.57 2.38
C PHE A 28 -1.03 -26.60 3.01
N TYR A 29 -2.13 -27.08 3.58
CA TYR A 29 -3.09 -26.21 4.25
C TYR A 29 -2.50 -25.50 5.47
N THR A 30 -1.62 -26.16 6.21
CA THR A 30 -0.91 -25.53 7.34
C THR A 30 -0.07 -24.34 6.88
N VAL A 31 0.67 -24.46 5.76
CA VAL A 31 1.43 -23.34 5.19
C VAL A 31 0.49 -22.24 4.66
N LEU A 32 -0.60 -22.63 3.97
CA LEU A 32 -1.58 -21.65 3.49
C LEU A 32 -2.24 -20.87 4.62
N ASP A 33 -2.61 -21.52 5.72
CA ASP A 33 -3.20 -20.86 6.88
C ASP A 33 -2.21 -19.87 7.52
N MET A 34 -0.93 -20.24 7.61
CA MET A 34 0.12 -19.33 8.08
C MET A 34 0.28 -18.11 7.18
N GLU A 35 0.31 -18.32 5.85
CA GLU A 35 0.41 -17.22 4.88
C GLU A 35 -0.84 -16.31 4.93
N LEU A 36 -2.04 -16.89 5.04
CA LEU A 36 -3.28 -16.12 5.18
C LEU A 36 -3.30 -15.33 6.49
N GLN A 37 -2.81 -15.90 7.59
CA GLN A 37 -2.72 -15.22 8.87
C GLN A 37 -1.74 -14.04 8.82
N GLU A 38 -0.55 -14.24 8.25
CA GLU A 38 0.43 -13.17 8.02
C GLU A 38 -0.13 -12.07 7.11
N PHE A 39 -0.78 -12.48 6.01
CA PHE A 39 -1.41 -11.55 5.07
C PHE A 39 -2.48 -10.70 5.76
N ASN A 40 -3.41 -11.32 6.48
CA ASN A 40 -4.47 -10.62 7.21
C ASN A 40 -3.91 -9.73 8.34
N GLY A 41 -2.81 -10.13 8.96
CA GLY A 41 -2.11 -9.30 9.95
C GLY A 41 -1.52 -8.03 9.35
N ARG A 42 -0.94 -8.12 8.13
CA ARG A 42 -0.32 -6.98 7.43
C ARG A 42 -1.32 -6.09 6.70
N PHE A 43 -2.35 -6.67 6.08
CA PHE A 43 -3.36 -5.98 5.28
C PHE A 43 -4.72 -5.97 5.97
N ASN A 44 -4.74 -5.64 7.26
CA ASN A 44 -5.99 -5.35 7.95
C ASN A 44 -6.73 -4.17 7.30
N GLU A 45 -7.97 -3.90 7.74
CA GLU A 45 -8.82 -2.85 7.18
C GLU A 45 -8.11 -1.48 7.10
N VAL A 46 -7.42 -1.10 8.18
CA VAL A 46 -6.72 0.19 8.29
C VAL A 46 -5.54 0.28 7.32
N ASN A 47 -4.69 -0.75 7.27
CA ASN A 47 -3.50 -0.76 6.41
C ASN A 47 -3.89 -0.83 4.93
N SER A 48 -4.91 -1.62 4.61
CA SER A 48 -5.45 -1.71 3.25
C SER A 48 -6.02 -0.37 2.80
N GLU A 49 -6.74 0.32 3.68
CA GLU A 49 -7.26 1.65 3.40
C GLU A 49 -6.16 2.70 3.21
N LEU A 50 -5.11 2.65 4.04
CA LEU A 50 -3.94 3.52 3.88
C LEU A 50 -3.31 3.35 2.49
N LEU A 51 -3.17 2.11 2.00
CA LEU A 51 -2.64 1.82 0.67
C LEU A 51 -3.54 2.34 -0.45
N VAL A 52 -4.86 2.15 -0.33
CA VAL A 52 -5.84 2.72 -1.28
C VAL A 52 -5.75 4.25 -1.29
N CYS A 53 -5.56 4.88 -0.13
CA CYS A 53 -5.41 6.32 -0.06
C CYS A 53 -4.08 6.79 -0.66
N ARG A 54 -2.99 6.04 -0.47
CA ARG A 54 -1.67 6.30 -1.06
C ARG A 54 -1.67 6.18 -2.58
N SER A 55 -2.49 5.29 -3.15
CA SER A 55 -2.60 5.11 -4.62
C SER A 55 -3.10 6.39 -5.31
N ALA A 56 -3.90 7.22 -4.63
CA ALA A 56 -4.40 8.48 -5.17
C ALA A 56 -3.32 9.54 -5.45
N LEU A 57 -2.07 9.32 -5.02
CA LEU A 57 -0.91 10.14 -5.41
C LEU A 57 -0.26 9.69 -6.72
N SER A 58 -0.67 8.55 -7.27
CA SER A 58 0.00 7.94 -8.41
C SER A 58 0.06 8.90 -9.60
N PRO A 59 1.25 9.16 -10.18
CA PRO A 59 1.36 9.99 -11.36
C PRO A 59 0.97 9.26 -12.65
N THR A 60 0.78 7.94 -12.60
CA THR A 60 0.49 7.10 -13.76
C THR A 60 -0.74 7.56 -14.52
N ALA A 61 -0.69 7.44 -15.85
CA ALA A 61 -1.78 7.79 -16.76
C ALA A 61 -2.35 9.19 -16.47
N SER A 62 -1.45 10.18 -16.37
CA SER A 62 -1.80 11.58 -16.10
C SER A 62 -2.60 11.77 -14.80
N PHE A 63 -2.15 11.10 -13.73
CA PHE A 63 -2.79 11.15 -12.41
C PHE A 63 -4.26 10.69 -12.45
N CYS A 64 -4.58 9.60 -13.16
CA CYS A 64 -5.96 9.12 -13.32
C CYS A 64 -6.59 8.66 -11.99
N GLU A 65 -5.78 8.16 -11.06
CA GLU A 65 -6.22 7.71 -9.73
C GLU A 65 -6.39 8.86 -8.74
N PHE A 66 -6.10 10.10 -9.13
CA PHE A 66 -6.21 11.24 -8.25
C PHE A 66 -7.63 11.35 -7.66
N ASP A 67 -7.69 11.27 -6.33
CA ASP A 67 -8.91 11.37 -5.56
C ASP A 67 -8.63 12.20 -4.32
N LYS A 68 -9.24 13.37 -4.31
CA LYS A 68 -9.05 14.37 -3.26
C LYS A 68 -9.49 13.89 -1.89
N GLU A 69 -10.59 13.12 -1.81
CA GLU A 69 -11.11 12.65 -0.53
C GLU A 69 -10.22 11.58 0.06
N LYS A 70 -9.69 10.68 -0.78
CA LYS A 70 -8.69 9.69 -0.38
C LYS A 70 -7.40 10.34 0.13
N LEU A 71 -6.91 11.40 -0.52
CA LEU A 71 -5.72 12.11 -0.06
C LEU A 71 -5.94 12.87 1.26
N LEU A 72 -7.14 13.41 1.49
CA LEU A 72 -7.48 13.97 2.79
C LEU A 72 -7.58 12.90 3.87
N ARG A 73 -8.10 11.72 3.53
CA ARG A 73 -8.11 10.57 4.44
C ARG A 73 -6.68 10.09 4.73
N LEU A 74 -5.80 10.11 3.73
CA LEU A 74 -4.38 9.80 3.90
C LEU A 74 -3.73 10.71 4.95
N ALA A 75 -3.98 12.02 4.88
CA ALA A 75 -3.44 12.97 5.86
C ALA A 75 -3.92 12.68 7.29
N LYS A 76 -5.15 12.18 7.46
CA LYS A 76 -5.70 11.81 8.78
C LYS A 76 -5.00 10.59 9.41
N PHE A 77 -4.32 9.76 8.63
CA PHE A 77 -3.48 8.69 9.17
C PHE A 77 -2.18 9.20 9.80
N TYR A 78 -1.83 10.48 9.60
CA TYR A 78 -0.62 11.11 10.13
C TYR A 78 -0.99 12.30 11.05
N PRO A 79 -1.63 12.05 12.21
CA PRO A 79 -2.09 13.12 13.10
C PRO A 79 -0.96 13.97 13.70
N GLU A 80 0.25 13.41 13.80
CA GLU A 80 1.44 14.14 14.27
C GLU A 80 2.04 15.07 13.19
N ASP A 81 1.77 14.79 11.90
CA ASP A 81 2.29 15.57 10.77
C ASP A 81 1.27 16.55 10.18
N PHE A 82 -0.02 16.35 10.48
CA PHE A 82 -1.12 17.16 9.97
C PHE A 82 -2.11 17.57 11.07
N SER A 83 -2.12 18.86 11.38
CA SER A 83 -3.20 19.45 12.18
C SER A 83 -4.53 19.50 11.42
N VAL A 84 -5.63 19.69 12.15
CA VAL A 84 -6.98 19.86 11.57
C VAL A 84 -7.02 21.06 10.61
N MET A 85 -6.36 22.17 10.95
CA MET A 85 -6.28 23.36 10.10
C MET A 85 -5.44 23.12 8.84
N GLU A 86 -4.35 22.35 8.96
CA GLU A 86 -3.57 21.93 7.79
C GLU A 86 -4.36 20.97 6.89
N CYS A 87 -5.22 20.10 7.41
CA CYS A 87 -6.09 19.27 6.59
C CYS A 87 -7.07 20.11 5.74
N ILE A 88 -7.63 21.19 6.32
CA ILE A 88 -8.49 22.13 5.59
C ILE A 88 -7.68 22.87 4.50
N SER A 89 -6.47 23.29 4.84
CA SER A 89 -5.57 23.97 3.90
C SER A 89 -5.10 23.03 2.77
N LEU A 90 -4.81 21.77 3.10
CA LEU A 90 -4.46 20.72 2.16
C LEU A 90 -5.60 20.49 1.16
N LYS A 91 -6.86 20.52 1.62
CA LYS A 91 -8.03 20.41 0.73
C LYS A 91 -7.99 21.46 -0.38
N GLN A 92 -7.64 22.70 -0.06
CA GLN A 92 -7.55 23.77 -1.06
C GLN A 92 -6.30 23.61 -1.94
N GLN A 93 -5.18 23.23 -1.34
CA GLN A 93 -3.92 23.06 -2.05
C GLN A 93 -3.94 21.90 -3.05
N LEU A 94 -4.73 20.84 -2.79
CA LEU A 94 -4.87 19.69 -3.69
C LEU A 94 -5.48 20.05 -5.05
N ASP A 95 -6.43 21.00 -5.10
CA ASP A 95 -7.00 21.47 -6.37
C ASP A 95 -5.93 22.18 -7.20
N ILE A 96 -5.19 23.08 -6.54
CA ILE A 96 -4.10 23.82 -7.19
C ILE A 96 -2.99 22.86 -7.63
N TYR A 97 -2.68 21.84 -6.83
CA TYR A 97 -1.67 20.85 -7.15
C TYR A 97 -2.02 20.09 -8.42
N ILE A 98 -3.24 19.54 -8.53
CA ILE A 98 -3.59 18.66 -9.65
C ILE A 98 -3.59 19.42 -10.97
N ASP A 99 -4.09 20.65 -10.98
CA ASP A 99 -4.05 21.53 -12.16
C ASP A 99 -2.61 21.84 -12.56
N ASN A 100 -1.74 22.11 -11.58
CA ASN A 100 -0.33 22.44 -11.82
C ASN A 100 0.51 21.27 -12.34
N VAL A 101 0.23 20.03 -11.92
CA VAL A 101 1.00 18.87 -12.40
C VAL A 101 0.43 18.33 -13.71
N ARG A 102 -0.89 18.39 -13.94
CA ARG A 102 -1.48 17.99 -15.23
C ARG A 102 -1.19 19.00 -16.35
N GLY A 103 -1.03 20.28 -16.03
CA GLY A 103 -0.68 21.32 -17.00
C GLY A 103 0.82 21.44 -17.32
N ASP A 104 1.69 20.64 -16.68
CA ASP A 104 3.14 20.69 -16.87
C ASP A 104 3.62 19.40 -17.53
N GLU A 105 4.00 19.48 -18.81
CA GLU A 105 4.38 18.32 -19.64
C GLU A 105 5.51 17.48 -19.03
N ARG A 106 6.35 18.07 -18.17
CA ARG A 106 7.42 17.33 -17.48
C ARG A 106 6.87 16.24 -16.55
N PHE A 107 5.61 16.34 -16.12
CA PHE A 107 4.94 15.38 -15.24
C PHE A 107 4.13 14.31 -15.99
N ALA A 108 3.98 14.41 -17.32
CA ALA A 108 3.03 13.62 -18.09
C ALA A 108 3.28 12.09 -18.05
N ASP A 109 4.55 11.67 -18.10
CA ASP A 109 4.94 10.26 -18.25
C ASP A 109 5.62 9.66 -17.01
N LEU A 110 5.35 10.24 -15.83
CA LEU A 110 5.89 9.75 -14.57
C LEU A 110 5.23 8.41 -14.16
N LYS A 111 6.06 7.43 -13.78
CA LYS A 111 5.59 6.09 -13.38
C LYS A 111 5.69 5.83 -11.88
N HIS A 112 6.60 6.51 -11.20
CA HIS A 112 6.90 6.25 -9.79
C HIS A 112 6.74 7.50 -8.94
N LEU A 113 6.26 7.33 -7.70
CA LEU A 113 6.16 8.41 -6.72
C LEU A 113 7.52 9.06 -6.41
N GLY A 114 8.61 8.31 -6.51
CA GLY A 114 9.96 8.84 -6.36
C GLY A 114 10.32 9.86 -7.44
N ASP A 115 9.94 9.59 -8.70
CA ASP A 115 10.17 10.53 -9.81
C ASP A 115 9.32 11.78 -9.65
N LEU A 116 8.05 11.63 -9.23
CA LEU A 116 7.18 12.74 -8.87
C LEU A 116 7.80 13.63 -7.77
N SER A 117 8.30 13.02 -6.70
CA SER A 117 8.92 13.74 -5.59
C SER A 117 10.16 14.53 -6.04
N ARG A 118 11.05 13.89 -6.80
CA ARG A 118 12.24 14.55 -7.36
C ARG A 118 11.85 15.73 -8.24
N LEU A 119 10.90 15.53 -9.16
CA LEU A 119 10.50 16.58 -10.08
C LEU A 119 9.80 17.76 -9.38
N MET A 120 8.98 17.50 -8.35
CA MET A 120 8.41 18.57 -7.50
C MET A 120 9.50 19.45 -6.85
N VAL A 121 10.67 18.88 -6.55
CA VAL A 121 11.82 19.63 -6.04
C VAL A 121 12.48 20.45 -7.14
N GLU A 122 12.81 19.82 -8.26
CA GLU A 122 13.47 20.46 -9.42
C GLU A 122 12.66 21.64 -9.96
N THR A 123 11.34 21.48 -10.06
CA THR A 123 10.45 22.55 -10.54
C THR A 123 10.05 23.54 -9.45
N LYS A 124 10.59 23.40 -8.24
CA LYS A 124 10.27 24.21 -7.04
C LYS A 124 8.79 24.19 -6.63
N LYS A 125 7.97 23.28 -7.19
CA LYS A 125 6.54 23.14 -6.87
C LYS A 125 6.33 22.74 -5.41
N HIS A 126 7.26 22.00 -4.79
CA HIS A 126 7.22 21.72 -3.35
C HIS A 126 7.14 22.97 -2.45
N LEU A 127 7.60 24.14 -2.91
CA LEU A 127 7.50 25.40 -2.16
C LEU A 127 6.10 26.02 -2.27
N SER A 128 5.44 25.88 -3.43
CA SER A 128 4.06 26.35 -3.65
C SER A 128 3.01 25.38 -3.11
N GLN A 129 3.33 24.09 -3.05
CA GLN A 129 2.46 23.04 -2.52
C GLN A 129 3.08 22.26 -1.34
N PRO A 130 3.46 22.92 -0.23
CA PRO A 130 4.18 22.29 0.88
C PRO A 130 3.43 21.15 1.58
N LEU A 131 2.10 21.23 1.72
CA LEU A 131 1.31 20.19 2.40
C LEU A 131 1.17 18.95 1.52
N VAL A 132 0.96 19.12 0.20
CA VAL A 132 0.94 18.00 -0.75
C VAL A 132 2.31 17.34 -0.80
N TYR A 133 3.39 18.12 -0.83
CA TYR A 133 4.74 17.56 -0.81
C TYR A 133 5.07 16.83 0.50
N ARG A 134 4.57 17.32 1.65
CA ARG A 134 4.66 16.59 2.93
C ARG A 134 3.93 15.26 2.85
N LEU A 135 2.70 15.25 2.35
CA LEU A 135 1.91 14.02 2.18
C LEU A 135 2.63 13.01 1.26
N LEU A 136 3.23 13.49 0.17
CA LEU A 136 4.04 12.68 -0.74
C LEU A 136 5.27 12.08 -0.06
N LYS A 137 5.96 12.83 0.80
CA LYS A 137 7.11 12.32 1.57
C LYS A 137 6.72 11.21 2.54
N LEU A 138 5.63 11.39 3.29
CA LEU A 138 5.09 10.34 4.18
C LEU A 138 4.61 9.11 3.38
N SER A 139 4.20 9.33 2.14
CA SER A 139 3.87 8.28 1.18
C SER A 139 5.10 7.70 0.47
N LEU A 140 6.31 7.98 0.92
CA LEU A 140 7.55 7.38 0.44
C LEU A 140 8.36 6.72 1.56
N THR A 141 8.02 7.01 2.82
CA THR A 141 8.42 6.21 3.98
C THR A 141 7.68 4.86 4.00
#